data_AF-A0A919FPS8-F1
#
_entry.id   AF-A0A919FPS8-F1
#
_cell.length_a   1.000
_cell.length_b   1.000
_cell.length_c   1.000
_cell.angle_alpha   90.00
_cell.angle_beta   90.00
_cell.angle_gamma   90.00
#
_symmetry.space_group_name_H-M   'P 1'
#
loop_
_entity.id
_entity.type
_entity.pdbx_description
1 polymer ?
#
loop_
_entity_poly.entity_id
_entity_poly.type
_entity_poly.pdbx_seq_one_letter_code
_entity_poly.pdbx_strand_id
1 'polypeptide(L)'
;MWRFSAGSIRRALDAGHVPDGITADLAAVAAGPLPQPLSYLIADTARGHGRVRTAPAACVIHGDEPALLAELAAHRRLAKLGRRRLAPTVLVSQSPPDTTLAALRAEGYVLLPRRLTARCA
;
A
#
# COMPACT_ATOMS: atom_id res chain seq x y z
N MET A 1 7.12 29.44 -20.47
CA MET A 1 5.67 29.14 -20.39
C MET A 1 5.50 27.85 -19.61
N TRP A 2 4.75 27.88 -18.51
CA TRP A 2 4.48 26.70 -17.69
C TRP A 2 3.17 26.04 -18.14
N ARG A 3 3.12 24.71 -18.22
CA ARG A 3 1.93 23.94 -18.63
C ARG A 3 1.59 22.90 -17.57
N PHE A 4 0.37 22.93 -17.06
CA PHE A 4 -0.16 21.91 -16.16
C PHE A 4 -0.83 20.80 -16.96
N SER A 5 -0.66 19.56 -16.50
CA SER A 5 -1.33 18.38 -17.04
C SER A 5 -1.71 17.42 -15.91
N ALA A 6 -2.60 16.47 -16.18
CA ALA A 6 -2.94 15.43 -15.21
C ALA A 6 -1.69 14.68 -14.74
N GLY A 7 -0.70 14.49 -15.62
CA GLY A 7 0.58 13.86 -15.28
C GLY A 7 1.42 14.68 -14.30
N SER A 8 1.45 16.01 -14.43
CA SER A 8 2.20 16.86 -13.48
C SER A 8 1.52 16.91 -12.11
N ILE A 9 0.19 17.01 -12.07
CA ILE A 9 -0.57 16.99 -10.82
C ILE A 9 -0.43 15.63 -10.13
N ARG A 10 -0.53 14.52 -10.88
CA ARG A 10 -0.35 13.17 -10.32
C ARG A 10 1.02 13.00 -9.67
N ARG A 11 2.10 13.47 -10.31
CA ARG A 11 3.44 13.45 -9.71
C ARG A 11 3.54 14.25 -8.40
N ALA A 12 2.87 15.39 -8.31
CA ALA A 12 2.81 16.16 -7.07
C ALA A 12 2.07 15.39 -5.96
N LEU A 13 0.95 14.76 -6.29
CA LEU A 13 0.20 13.92 -5.35
C LEU A 13 1.00 12.66 -4.94
N ASP A 14 1.73 12.04 -5.87
CA ASP A 14 2.62 10.89 -5.60
C ASP A 14 3.80 11.28 -4.69
N ALA A 15 4.27 12.52 -4.77
CA ALA A 15 5.29 13.08 -3.89
C ALA A 15 4.74 13.44 -2.48
N GLY A 16 3.46 13.23 -2.23
CA GLY A 16 2.82 13.44 -0.93
C GLY A 16 2.17 14.82 -0.75
N HIS A 17 2.09 15.64 -1.79
CA HIS A 17 1.33 16.89 -1.71
C HIS A 17 -0.18 16.61 -1.64
N VAL A 18 -0.90 17.44 -0.88
CA VAL A 18 -2.37 17.35 -0.77
C VAL A 18 -3.04 18.29 -1.79
N PRO A 19 -4.20 17.93 -2.36
CA PRO A 19 -4.87 18.73 -3.40
C PRO A 19 -5.13 20.18 -2.99
N ASP A 20 -5.58 20.41 -1.75
CA ASP A 20 -5.85 21.75 -1.22
C ASP A 20 -4.56 22.55 -1.03
N GLY A 21 -3.48 21.88 -0.63
CA GLY A 21 -2.14 22.47 -0.52
C GLY A 21 -1.60 22.90 -1.88
N ILE A 22 -1.71 22.04 -2.90
CA ILE A 22 -1.35 22.38 -4.28
C ILE A 22 -2.13 23.62 -4.75
N THR A 23 -3.43 23.69 -4.44
CA THR A 23 -4.27 24.82 -4.82
C THR A 23 -3.86 26.10 -4.09
N ALA A 24 -3.59 26.02 -2.79
CA ALA A 24 -3.14 27.15 -1.98
C ALA A 24 -1.77 27.68 -2.43
N ASP A 25 -0.82 26.79 -2.68
CA ASP A 25 0.53 27.14 -3.13
C ASP A 25 0.49 27.84 -4.49
N LEU A 26 -0.32 27.33 -5.42
CA LEU A 26 -0.52 27.96 -6.73
C LEU A 26 -1.21 29.31 -6.63
N ALA A 27 -2.20 29.45 -5.74
CA ALA A 27 -2.90 30.70 -5.53
C ALA A 27 -1.99 31.77 -4.91
N ALA A 28 -1.04 31.38 -4.05
CA ALA A 28 -0.09 32.30 -3.43
C ALA A 28 0.91 32.92 -4.42
N VAL A 29 1.22 32.23 -5.53
CA VAL A 29 2.19 32.68 -6.54
C VAL A 29 1.50 33.28 -7.78
N ALA A 30 0.21 33.01 -7.98
CA ALA A 30 -0.52 33.52 -9.11
C ALA A 30 -0.77 35.04 -9.00
N ALA A 31 -0.67 35.73 -10.13
CA ALA A 31 -0.98 37.17 -10.23
C ALA A 31 -2.48 37.50 -10.08
N GLY A 32 -3.33 36.48 -9.97
CA GLY A 32 -4.77 36.58 -9.86
C GLY A 32 -5.38 35.23 -9.47
N PRO A 33 -6.72 35.13 -9.41
CA PRO A 33 -7.38 33.87 -9.05
C PRO A 33 -7.01 32.75 -10.03
N LEU A 34 -6.90 31.53 -9.51
CA LEU A 34 -6.58 30.37 -10.33
C LEU A 34 -7.66 30.13 -11.39
N PRO A 35 -7.27 29.88 -12.66
CA PRO A 35 -8.23 29.55 -13.70
C PRO A 35 -9.04 28.30 -13.34
N GLN A 36 -10.36 28.36 -13.55
CA GLN A 36 -11.27 27.24 -13.30
C GLN A 36 -10.82 25.89 -13.93
N PRO A 37 -10.26 25.86 -15.16
CA PRO A 37 -9.77 24.60 -15.73
C PRO A 37 -8.65 23.94 -14.91
N LEU A 38 -7.80 24.74 -14.26
CA LEU A 38 -6.72 24.22 -13.42
C LEU A 38 -7.25 23.65 -12.12
N SER A 39 -8.18 24.35 -11.46
CA SER A 39 -8.85 23.86 -10.25
C SER A 39 -9.60 22.54 -10.52
N TYR A 40 -10.26 22.44 -11.69
CA TYR A 40 -10.92 21.21 -12.10
C TYR A 40 -9.93 20.07 -12.35
N LEU A 41 -8.82 20.34 -13.05
CA LEU A 41 -7.76 19.36 -13.29
C LEU A 41 -7.18 18.80 -11.98
N ILE A 42 -6.97 19.66 -10.97
CA ILE A 42 -6.47 19.26 -9.66
C ILE A 42 -7.49 18.35 -8.97
N ALA A 43 -8.76 18.77 -8.90
CA ALA A 43 -9.82 18.02 -8.24
C ALA A 43 -10.07 16.66 -8.92
N ASP A 44 -10.10 16.61 -10.24
CA ASP A 44 -10.32 15.37 -11.00
C ASP A 44 -9.14 14.39 -10.83
N THR A 45 -7.91 14.89 -10.95
CA THR A 45 -6.71 14.06 -10.76
C THR A 45 -6.65 13.52 -9.32
N ALA A 46 -6.99 14.34 -8.33
CA ALA A 46 -7.05 13.94 -6.93
C ALA A 46 -8.08 12.83 -6.66
N ARG A 47 -9.28 12.90 -7.28
CA ARG A 47 -10.32 11.86 -7.16
C ARG A 47 -9.89 10.51 -7.74
N GLY A 48 -9.07 10.53 -8.78
CA GLY A 48 -8.49 9.33 -9.40
C GLY A 48 -7.24 8.82 -8.68
N HIS A 49 -6.56 9.67 -7.91
CA HIS A 49 -5.33 9.34 -7.20
C HIS A 49 -5.60 8.45 -5.99
N GLY A 50 -4.73 7.48 -5.75
CA GLY A 50 -4.82 6.59 -4.58
C GLY A 50 -5.91 5.52 -4.61
N ARG A 51 -6.60 5.29 -5.75
CA ARG A 51 -7.57 4.19 -5.93
C ARG A 51 -6.92 2.80 -5.83
N VAL A 52 -5.65 2.70 -6.20
CA VAL A 52 -4.85 1.48 -6.09
C VAL A 52 -3.64 1.80 -5.24
N ARG A 53 -3.39 0.97 -4.23
CA ARG A 53 -2.24 1.09 -3.34
C ARG A 53 -1.43 -0.19 -3.41
N THR A 54 -0.13 -0.07 -3.61
CA THR A 54 0.80 -1.19 -3.50
C THR A 54 1.44 -1.17 -2.12
N ALA A 55 1.73 -2.34 -1.58
CA ALA A 55 2.54 -2.50 -0.38
C ALA A 55 3.49 -3.66 -0.61
N PRO A 56 4.76 -3.55 -0.20
CA PRO A 56 5.68 -4.68 -0.29
C PRO A 56 5.18 -5.83 0.57
N ALA A 57 5.18 -7.03 0.02
CA ALA A 57 4.91 -8.27 0.73
C ALA A 57 6.06 -9.24 0.44
N ALA A 58 6.85 -9.57 1.46
CA ALA A 58 8.01 -10.45 1.31
C ALA A 58 7.63 -11.93 1.42
N CYS A 59 6.55 -12.23 2.16
CA CYS A 59 6.02 -13.58 2.30
C CYS A 59 4.48 -13.54 2.43
N VAL A 60 3.80 -14.49 1.79
CA VAL A 60 2.36 -14.70 1.91
C VAL A 60 2.11 -16.01 2.63
N ILE A 61 1.26 -15.96 3.65
CA ILE A 61 0.85 -17.10 4.48
C ILE A 61 -0.64 -17.35 4.21
N HIS A 62 -0.95 -18.57 3.78
CA HIS A 62 -2.31 -19.05 3.60
C HIS A 62 -2.64 -20.05 4.70
N GLY A 63 -3.85 -20.00 5.21
CA GLY A 63 -4.37 -20.97 6.16
C GLY A 63 -5.83 -21.26 5.87
N ASP A 64 -6.25 -22.50 6.08
CA ASP A 64 -7.63 -22.93 5.85
C ASP A 64 -8.57 -22.44 6.97
N GLU A 65 -8.00 -22.14 8.15
CA GLU A 65 -8.75 -21.71 9.32
C GLU A 65 -8.53 -20.19 9.60
N PRO A 66 -9.57 -19.35 9.46
CA PRO A 66 -9.46 -17.91 9.70
C PRO A 66 -9.12 -17.53 11.14
N ALA A 67 -9.52 -18.34 12.12
CA ALA A 67 -9.25 -18.12 13.53
C ALA A 67 -7.75 -18.22 13.83
N LEU A 68 -7.09 -19.23 13.27
CA LEU A 68 -5.64 -19.41 13.36
C LEU A 68 -4.88 -18.21 12.76
N LEU A 69 -5.30 -17.70 11.60
CA LEU A 69 -4.65 -16.51 11.03
C LEU A 69 -4.90 -15.23 11.84
N ALA A 70 -6.04 -15.13 12.52
CA ALA A 70 -6.31 -14.03 13.44
C ALA A 70 -5.40 -14.09 14.67
N GLU A 71 -5.24 -15.28 15.26
CA GLU A 71 -4.34 -15.53 16.38
C GLU A 71 -2.89 -15.20 15.99
N LEU A 72 -2.43 -15.74 14.85
CA LEU A 72 -1.13 -15.41 14.30
C LEU A 72 -0.98 -13.89 14.16
N ALA A 73 -1.89 -13.19 13.48
CA ALA A 73 -1.81 -11.74 13.32
C ALA A 73 -1.67 -10.97 14.66
N ALA A 74 -2.34 -11.43 15.71
CA ALA A 74 -2.29 -10.83 17.05
C ALA A 74 -1.08 -11.27 17.92
N HIS A 75 -0.37 -12.34 17.53
CA HIS A 75 0.68 -12.95 18.33
C HIS A 75 1.88 -12.01 18.53
N ARG A 76 2.10 -11.50 19.76
CA ARG A 76 3.09 -10.43 20.04
C ARG A 76 4.53 -10.79 19.67
N ARG A 77 4.96 -12.04 19.90
CA ARG A 77 6.35 -12.47 19.62
C ARG A 77 6.72 -12.41 18.15
N LEU A 78 5.73 -12.49 17.29
CA LEU A 78 5.88 -12.46 15.85
C LEU A 78 5.66 -11.03 15.27
N ALA A 79 5.43 -10.01 16.11
CA ALA A 79 5.21 -8.62 15.67
C ALA A 79 6.37 -8.07 14.83
N LYS A 80 7.60 -8.53 15.11
CA LYS A 80 8.82 -8.18 14.37
C LYS A 80 8.77 -8.57 12.88
N LEU A 81 7.88 -9.48 12.49
CA LEU A 81 7.69 -9.91 11.10
C LEU A 81 6.87 -8.92 10.26
N GLY A 82 6.39 -7.80 10.83
CA GLY A 82 5.65 -6.77 10.11
C GLY A 82 4.39 -7.31 9.43
N ARG A 83 3.62 -8.14 10.14
CA ARG A 83 2.50 -8.90 9.56
C ARG A 83 1.24 -8.07 9.42
N ARG A 84 0.49 -8.31 8.34
CA ARG A 84 -0.80 -7.66 8.08
C ARG A 84 -1.77 -8.67 7.48
N ARG A 85 -2.99 -8.74 8.03
CA ARG A 85 -4.05 -9.59 7.47
C ARG A 85 -4.67 -8.89 6.26
N LEU A 86 -4.70 -9.57 5.10
CA LEU A 86 -5.31 -9.05 3.87
C LEU A 86 -6.71 -9.62 3.64
N ALA A 87 -6.93 -10.86 4.05
CA ALA A 87 -8.21 -11.56 4.00
C ALA A 87 -8.32 -12.53 5.19
N PRO A 88 -9.50 -13.08 5.51
CA PRO A 88 -9.65 -14.03 6.61
C PRO A 88 -8.66 -15.21 6.56
N THR A 89 -8.33 -15.69 5.36
CA THR A 89 -7.42 -16.82 5.09
C THR A 89 -6.08 -16.40 4.47
N VAL A 90 -5.77 -15.09 4.45
CA VAL A 90 -4.51 -14.56 3.87
C VAL A 90 -3.86 -13.54 4.79
N LEU A 91 -2.62 -13.86 5.19
CA LEU A 91 -1.74 -13.01 5.98
C LEU A 91 -0.47 -12.72 5.19
N VAL A 92 0.01 -11.47 5.20
CA VAL A 92 1.32 -11.13 4.63
C VAL A 92 2.31 -10.77 5.71
N SER A 93 3.59 -11.05 5.46
CA SER A 93 4.72 -10.61 6.26
C SER A 93 5.67 -9.75 5.43
N GLN A 94 6.26 -8.75 6.08
CA GLN A 94 7.34 -7.94 5.52
C GLN A 94 8.71 -8.62 5.64
N SER A 95 8.81 -9.74 6.36
CA SER A 95 10.03 -10.53 6.45
C SER A 95 10.09 -11.60 5.35
N PRO A 96 11.30 -11.99 4.90
CA PRO A 96 11.47 -13.07 3.93
C PRO A 96 10.83 -14.38 4.39
N PRO A 97 10.50 -15.31 3.45
CA PRO A 97 9.87 -16.58 3.77
C PRO A 97 10.66 -17.41 4.80
N ASP A 98 11.99 -17.47 4.69
CA ASP A 98 12.82 -18.28 5.58
C ASP A 98 12.79 -17.78 7.03
N THR A 99 12.91 -16.46 7.23
CA THR A 99 12.78 -15.82 8.55
C THR A 99 11.39 -16.01 9.12
N THR A 100 10.36 -15.86 8.29
CA THR A 100 8.96 -16.03 8.68
C THR A 100 8.67 -17.47 9.11
N LEU A 101 9.14 -18.45 8.35
CA LEU A 101 9.01 -19.88 8.66
C LEU A 101 9.77 -20.25 9.93
N ALA A 102 10.99 -19.75 10.12
CA ALA A 102 11.77 -19.99 11.32
C ALA A 102 11.07 -19.46 12.59
N ALA A 103 10.55 -18.23 12.52
CA ALA A 103 9.82 -17.62 13.63
C ALA A 103 8.51 -18.36 13.95
N LEU A 104 7.77 -18.80 12.93
CA LEU A 104 6.53 -19.56 13.12
C LEU A 104 6.80 -20.94 13.73
N ARG A 105 7.87 -21.62 13.30
CA ARG A 105 8.31 -22.90 13.89
C ARG A 105 8.75 -22.74 15.35
N ALA A 106 9.41 -21.64 15.68
CA ALA A 106 9.84 -21.35 17.05
C ALA A 106 8.64 -21.21 18.02
N GLU A 107 7.48 -20.78 17.53
CA GLU A 107 6.23 -20.70 18.31
C GLU A 107 5.38 -21.98 18.19
N GLY A 108 5.87 -23.03 17.52
CA GLY A 108 5.21 -24.35 17.45
C GLY A 108 4.25 -24.54 16.26
N TYR A 109 4.15 -23.59 15.33
CA TYR A 109 3.33 -23.76 14.14
C TYR A 109 4.03 -24.62 13.07
N VAL A 110 3.37 -25.70 12.65
CA VAL A 110 3.85 -26.57 11.57
C VAL A 110 3.29 -26.07 10.25
N LEU A 111 4.16 -25.51 9.41
CA LEU A 111 3.79 -25.02 8.08
C LEU A 111 4.27 -25.97 6.99
N LEU A 112 3.34 -26.35 6.11
CA LEU A 112 3.67 -27.02 4.86
C LEU A 112 4.05 -25.96 3.83
N PRO A 113 5.31 -25.94 3.32
CA PRO A 113 5.70 -25.00 2.28
C PRO A 113 4.95 -25.35 1.00
N ARG A 114 3.89 -24.60 0.69
CA ARG A 114 3.23 -24.69 -0.61
C ARG A 114 4.07 -23.93 -1.62
N ARG A 115 4.83 -24.66 -2.44
CA ARG A 115 5.47 -24.08 -3.63
C ARG A 115 4.36 -23.68 -4.59
N LEU A 116 4.07 -22.40 -4.71
CA LEU A 116 3.39 -21.87 -5.88
C LEU A 116 4.38 -22.01 -7.04
N THR A 117 4.23 -23.04 -7.87
CA THR A 117 4.90 -23.08 -9.17
C THR A 117 4.30 -21.95 -9.99
N ALA A 118 4.93 -20.77 -9.93
CA ALA A 118 4.61 -19.67 -10.82
C ALA A 118 4.99 -20.06 -12.24
N ARG A 119 4.08 -20.74 -12.95
CA ARG A 119 4.00 -20.60 -14.40
C ARG A 119 3.22 -19.32 -14.65
N CYS A 120 3.94 -18.20 -14.73
CA CYS A 120 3.43 -17.02 -15.41
C CYS A 120 3.30 -17.41 -16.89
N ALA A 121 2.06 -17.50 -17.36
CA ALA A 121 1.72 -17.46 -18.78
C ALA A 121 1.50 -15.99 -19.18
#